data_AF-D4LFK3-F1
#
_entry.id   AF-D4LFK3-F1
#
_cell.length_a   1.000
_cell.length_b   1.000
_cell.length_c   1.000
_cell.angle_alpha   90.00
_cell.angle_beta   90.00
_cell.angle_gamma   90.00
#
_symmetry.space_group_name_H-M   'P 1'
#
loop_
_entity.id
_entity.type
_entity.pdbx_description
1 polymer ?
#
loop_
_entity_poly.entity_id
_entity_poly.type
_entity_poly.pdbx_seq_one_letter_code
_entity_poly.pdbx_strand_id
1 'polypeptide(L)'
;MARFSAETVRLAKQELDESLARMQQTAKQLARRGEHAERSARAEQTAAGEKCRQMQQQLDQVRELMVQNQAALYRLEDGLGSAFRRREAALCREKAAQEALEEAQRQYRAAKAMPLPAENDPSYAFLEQGRRNALKQGARQIADAQERIRTARQEAEELAVQMGDAAPKMDQCRARLARLGGAVTALGSQIRTLERFLDSLAAGLEAYEAQGQTHLSGMEHAIRCMEEPQQLGTQAWKAISAYEDAMNRIRY
;
A
#
# COMPACT_ATOMS: atom_id res chain seq x y z
N MET A 1 5.89 38.40 78.58
CA MET A 1 5.01 38.71 77.44
C MET A 1 5.89 39.22 76.31
N ALA A 2 6.02 38.45 75.22
CA ALA A 2 6.84 38.85 74.08
C ALA A 2 6.26 40.13 73.45
N ARG A 3 7.06 41.20 73.40
CA ARG A 3 6.74 42.39 72.61
C ARG A 3 6.88 42.00 71.13
N PHE A 4 5.80 41.54 70.52
CA PHE A 4 5.69 41.56 69.06
C PHE A 4 5.69 43.04 68.65
N SER A 5 6.73 43.52 67.98
CA SER A 5 6.75 44.89 67.48
C SER A 5 5.91 44.98 66.21
N ALA A 6 5.31 46.14 65.95
CA ALA A 6 4.60 46.42 64.69
C ALA A 6 5.49 46.09 63.48
N GLU A 7 6.80 46.31 63.60
CA GLU A 7 7.79 46.00 62.59
C GLU A 7 7.89 44.50 62.27
N THR A 8 7.75 43.61 63.27
CA THR A 8 7.73 42.16 63.06
C THR A 8 6.49 41.72 62.28
N VAL A 9 5.32 42.31 62.58
CA VAL A 9 4.07 42.02 61.87
C VAL A 9 4.12 42.55 60.44
N ARG A 10 4.73 43.73 60.24
CA ARG A 10 4.92 44.34 58.91
C ARG A 10 5.79 43.45 58.01
N LEU A 11 6.93 42.98 58.54
CA LEU A 11 7.86 42.10 57.82
C LEU A 11 7.21 40.76 57.47
N ALA A 12 6.54 40.12 58.44
CA ALA A 12 5.85 38.86 58.21
C ALA A 12 4.74 38.98 57.15
N LYS A 13 3.97 40.08 57.16
CA LYS A 13 2.98 40.37 56.12
C LYS A 13 3.63 40.54 54.75
N GLN A 14 4.71 41.32 54.67
CA GLN A 14 5.40 41.58 53.41
C GLN A 14 5.98 40.29 52.79
N GLU A 15 6.59 39.42 53.59
CA GLU A 15 7.09 38.12 53.13
C GLU A 15 5.96 37.23 52.59
N LEU A 16 4.80 37.26 53.24
CA LEU A 16 3.63 36.47 52.86
C LEU A 16 2.98 36.98 51.56
N ASP A 17 2.87 38.31 51.40
CA ASP A 17 2.42 38.96 50.17
C ASP A 17 3.35 38.65 48.99
N GLU A 18 4.68 38.74 49.19
CA GLU A 18 5.67 38.41 48.16
C GLU A 18 5.67 36.91 47.80
N SER A 19 5.50 36.03 48.80
CA SER A 19 5.39 34.58 48.58
C SER A 19 4.16 34.23 47.75
N LEU A 20 3.00 34.83 48.08
CA LEU A 20 1.75 34.63 47.36
C LEU A 20 1.86 35.11 45.91
N ALA A 21 2.43 36.29 45.68
CA ALA A 21 2.65 36.83 44.35
C ALA A 21 3.58 35.94 43.50
N ARG A 22 4.68 35.43 44.09
CA ARG A 22 5.59 34.48 43.42
C ARG A 22 4.89 33.18 43.03
N MET A 23 4.07 32.61 43.91
CA MET A 23 3.32 31.39 43.59
C MET A 23 2.27 31.61 42.50
N GLN A 24 1.50 32.70 42.56
CA GLN A 24 0.52 33.03 41.52
C GLN A 24 1.18 33.28 40.15
N GLN A 25 2.34 33.92 40.13
CA GLN A 25 3.10 34.13 38.88
C GLN A 25 3.62 32.80 38.31
N THR A 26 4.14 31.92 39.17
CA THR A 26 4.63 30.59 38.77
C THR A 26 3.50 29.74 38.20
N ALA A 27 2.32 29.74 38.83
CA ALA A 27 1.14 29.02 38.35
C ALA A 27 0.72 29.50 36.95
N LYS A 28 0.68 30.83 36.73
CA LYS A 28 0.35 31.41 35.40
C LYS A 28 1.38 31.03 34.33
N GLN A 29 2.66 30.99 34.67
CA GLN A 29 3.70 30.58 33.72
C GLN A 29 3.58 29.10 33.35
N LEU A 30 3.31 28.23 34.33
CA LEU A 30 3.11 26.80 34.09
C LEU A 30 1.88 26.53 33.22
N ALA A 31 0.76 27.20 33.48
CA ALA A 31 -0.45 27.09 32.66
C ALA A 31 -0.17 27.44 31.18
N ARG A 32 0.51 28.57 30.91
CA ARG A 32 0.87 28.97 29.54
C ARG A 32 1.80 27.97 28.85
N ARG A 33 2.77 27.41 29.58
CA ARG A 33 3.68 26.40 29.04
C ARG A 33 2.93 25.10 28.71
N GLY A 34 1.97 24.71 29.56
CA GLY A 34 1.09 23.56 29.32
C GLY A 34 0.26 23.72 28.04
N GLU A 35 -0.42 24.86 27.87
CA GLU A 35 -1.20 25.15 26.66
C GLU A 35 -0.35 25.09 25.38
N HIS A 36 0.88 25.62 25.42
CA HIS A 36 1.78 25.57 24.27
C HIS A 36 2.24 24.15 23.95
N ALA A 37 2.60 23.36 24.97
CA ALA A 37 3.01 21.96 24.80
C ALA A 37 1.87 21.12 24.22
N GLU A 38 0.65 21.31 24.73
CA GLU A 38 -0.53 20.60 24.25
C GLU A 38 -0.85 20.92 22.79
N ARG A 39 -0.82 22.22 22.40
CA ARG A 39 -1.02 22.62 21.00
C ARG A 39 0.03 22.02 20.07
N SER A 40 1.30 22.01 20.49
CA SER A 40 2.39 21.43 19.70
C SER A 40 2.18 19.92 19.50
N ALA A 41 1.87 19.20 20.57
CA ALA A 41 1.67 17.76 20.51
C ALA A 41 0.42 17.37 19.69
N ARG A 42 -0.68 18.14 19.80
CA ARG A 42 -1.86 17.95 18.93
C ARG A 42 -1.54 18.18 17.45
N ALA A 43 -0.68 19.16 17.14
CA ALA A 43 -0.23 19.40 15.77
C ALA A 43 0.61 18.23 15.23
N GLU A 44 1.54 17.70 16.04
CA GLU A 44 2.32 16.51 15.69
C GLU A 44 1.45 15.27 15.49
N GLN A 45 0.48 15.03 16.37
CA GLN A 45 -0.48 13.93 16.25
C GLN A 45 -1.30 14.04 14.96
N THR A 46 -1.74 15.25 14.60
CA THR A 46 -2.50 15.49 13.36
C THR A 46 -1.65 15.21 12.13
N ALA A 47 -0.41 15.74 12.09
CA ALA A 47 0.51 15.53 10.97
C ALA A 47 0.89 14.05 10.80
N ALA A 48 1.17 13.34 11.90
CA ALA A 48 1.45 11.91 11.87
C ALA A 48 0.21 11.09 11.43
N GLY A 49 -0.99 11.49 11.88
CA GLY A 49 -2.25 10.86 11.47
C GLY A 49 -2.58 11.08 9.99
N GLU A 50 -2.29 12.25 9.44
CA GLU A 50 -2.39 12.52 7.99
C GLU A 50 -1.41 11.67 7.18
N LYS A 51 -0.16 11.58 7.63
CA LYS A 51 0.85 10.73 6.99
C LYS A 51 0.43 9.26 7.00
N CYS A 52 -0.11 8.76 8.11
CA CYS A 52 -0.63 7.39 8.21
C CYS A 52 -1.75 7.15 7.19
N ARG A 53 -2.72 8.06 7.08
CA ARG A 53 -3.80 7.99 6.08
C ARG A 53 -3.27 8.01 4.65
N GLN A 54 -2.29 8.87 4.35
CA GLN A 54 -1.67 8.93 3.03
C GLN A 54 -0.97 7.61 2.66
N MET A 55 -0.24 7.02 3.61
CA MET A 55 0.43 5.74 3.40
C MET A 55 -0.56 4.59 3.24
N GLN A 56 -1.68 4.63 3.96
CA GLN A 56 -2.76 3.66 3.79
C GLN A 56 -3.37 3.74 2.39
N GLN A 57 -3.60 4.94 1.86
CA GLN A 57 -4.05 5.13 0.48
C GLN A 57 -3.04 4.59 -0.54
N GLN A 58 -1.74 4.84 -0.32
CA GLN A 58 -0.68 4.27 -1.17
C GLN A 58 -0.68 2.73 -1.11
N LEU A 59 -0.86 2.14 0.07
CA LEU A 59 -0.94 0.70 0.24
C LEU A 59 -2.12 0.12 -0.55
N ASP A 60 -3.28 0.76 -0.51
CA ASP A 60 -4.46 0.32 -1.23
C ASP A 60 -4.28 0.45 -2.76
N GLN A 61 -3.64 1.52 -3.25
CA GLN A 61 -3.25 1.65 -4.65
C GLN A 61 -2.30 0.53 -5.10
N VAL A 62 -1.29 0.20 -4.28
CA VAL A 62 -0.35 -0.89 -4.59
C VAL A 62 -1.08 -2.23 -4.65
N ARG A 63 -2.02 -2.49 -3.72
CA ARG A 63 -2.86 -3.70 -3.73
C ARG A 63 -3.72 -3.78 -4.97
N GLU A 64 -4.31 -2.68 -5.41
CA GLU A 64 -5.07 -2.65 -6.66
C GLU A 64 -4.19 -3.01 -7.87
N LEU A 65 -2.98 -2.42 -7.95
CA LEU A 65 -2.01 -2.76 -9.00
C LEU A 65 -1.60 -4.24 -8.95
N MET A 66 -1.52 -4.85 -7.76
CA MET A 66 -1.27 -6.29 -7.63
C MET A 66 -2.41 -7.11 -8.21
N VAL A 67 -3.66 -6.77 -7.90
CA VAL A 67 -4.84 -7.45 -8.44
C VAL A 67 -4.89 -7.34 -9.97
N GLN A 68 -4.65 -6.14 -10.51
CA GLN A 68 -4.58 -5.91 -11.95
C GLN A 68 -3.46 -6.72 -12.61
N ASN A 69 -2.28 -6.79 -11.99
CA ASN A 69 -1.16 -7.57 -12.52
C ASN A 69 -1.44 -9.09 -12.46
N GLN A 70 -2.05 -9.56 -11.37
CA GLN A 70 -2.47 -10.95 -11.22
C GLN A 70 -3.48 -11.34 -12.30
N ALA A 71 -4.47 -10.49 -12.57
CA ALA A 71 -5.44 -10.71 -13.65
C ALA A 71 -4.79 -10.68 -15.04
N ALA A 72 -3.75 -9.87 -15.26
CA ALA A 72 -2.97 -9.89 -16.49
C ALA A 72 -2.19 -11.21 -16.64
N LEU A 73 -1.59 -11.71 -15.56
CA LEU A 73 -0.87 -12.98 -15.55
C LEU A 73 -1.80 -14.16 -15.88
N TYR A 74 -2.98 -14.23 -15.26
CA TYR A 74 -3.96 -15.28 -15.58
C TYR A 74 -4.39 -15.26 -17.04
N ARG A 75 -4.65 -14.07 -17.62
CA ARG A 75 -4.98 -13.95 -19.05
C ARG A 75 -3.86 -14.44 -19.97
N LEU A 76 -2.60 -14.21 -19.58
CA LEU A 76 -1.45 -14.73 -20.33
C LEU A 76 -1.37 -16.26 -20.22
N GLU A 77 -1.57 -16.81 -19.03
CA GLU A 77 -1.56 -18.27 -18.79
C GLU A 77 -2.66 -18.98 -19.58
N ASP A 78 -3.89 -18.46 -19.55
CA ASP A 78 -5.01 -18.97 -20.33
C ASP A 78 -4.75 -18.87 -21.84
N GLY A 79 -4.23 -17.71 -22.27
CA GLY A 79 -3.83 -17.46 -23.66
C GLY A 79 -2.80 -18.48 -24.14
N LEU A 80 -1.77 -18.74 -23.33
CA LEU A 80 -0.69 -19.68 -23.64
C LEU A 80 -1.19 -21.13 -23.68
N GLY A 81 -2.04 -21.51 -22.72
CA GLY A 81 -2.69 -22.83 -22.73
C GLY A 81 -3.56 -23.03 -23.97
N SER A 82 -4.29 -21.99 -24.41
CA SER A 82 -5.07 -22.04 -25.65
C SER A 82 -4.20 -22.12 -26.91
N ALA A 83 -3.07 -21.40 -26.93
CA ALA A 83 -2.13 -21.41 -28.05
C ALA A 83 -1.44 -22.78 -28.18
N PHE A 84 -1.05 -23.38 -27.05
CA PHE A 84 -0.49 -24.73 -27.00
C PHE A 84 -1.43 -25.77 -27.64
N ARG A 85 -2.69 -25.81 -27.21
CA ARG A 85 -3.70 -26.73 -27.78
C ARG A 85 -3.90 -26.52 -29.28
N ARG A 86 -3.94 -25.26 -29.72
CA ARG A 86 -4.06 -24.92 -31.16
C ARG A 86 -2.85 -25.37 -31.95
N ARG A 87 -1.65 -25.24 -31.38
CA ARG A 87 -0.40 -25.66 -32.01
C ARG A 87 -0.34 -27.18 -32.13
N GLU A 88 -0.71 -27.91 -31.08
CA GLU A 88 -0.84 -29.37 -31.15
C GLU A 88 -1.84 -29.80 -32.22
N ALA A 89 -3.00 -29.16 -32.29
CA ALA A 89 -3.99 -29.44 -33.33
C ALA A 89 -3.47 -29.13 -34.75
N ALA A 90 -2.66 -28.08 -34.93
CA ALA A 90 -2.01 -27.77 -36.20
C ALA A 90 -0.99 -28.85 -36.58
N LEU A 91 -0.16 -29.31 -35.64
CA LEU A 91 0.80 -30.39 -35.86
C LEU A 91 0.11 -31.72 -36.20
N CYS A 92 -1.02 -32.03 -35.55
CA CYS A 92 -1.84 -33.20 -35.90
C CYS A 92 -2.38 -33.11 -37.34
N ARG A 93 -2.86 -31.91 -37.75
CA ARG A 93 -3.31 -31.67 -39.13
C ARG A 93 -2.17 -31.78 -40.13
N GLU A 94 -0.98 -31.29 -39.79
CA GLU A 94 0.21 -31.43 -40.62
C GLU A 94 0.54 -32.92 -40.83
N LYS A 95 0.58 -33.70 -39.76
CA LYS A 95 0.87 -35.14 -39.84
C LYS A 95 -0.17 -35.88 -40.68
N ALA A 96 -1.46 -35.61 -40.48
CA ALA A 96 -2.51 -36.21 -41.30
C ALA A 96 -2.39 -35.82 -42.78
N ALA A 97 -1.97 -34.59 -43.08
CA ALA A 97 -1.72 -34.14 -44.44
C ALA A 97 -0.46 -34.79 -45.06
N GLN A 98 0.57 -35.07 -44.27
CA GLN A 98 1.75 -35.85 -44.69
C GLN A 98 1.37 -37.29 -45.06
N GLU A 99 0.56 -37.95 -44.23
CA GLU A 99 0.06 -39.30 -44.51
C GLU A 99 -0.78 -39.32 -45.81
N ALA A 100 -1.66 -38.34 -46.00
CA ALA A 100 -2.44 -38.18 -47.23
C ALA A 100 -1.56 -37.91 -48.46
N LEU A 101 -0.47 -37.13 -48.30
CA LEU A 101 0.49 -36.88 -49.37
C LEU A 101 1.21 -38.17 -49.77
N GLU A 102 1.66 -38.97 -48.81
CA GLU A 102 2.29 -40.26 -49.09
C GLU A 102 1.34 -41.20 -49.83
N GLU A 103 0.09 -41.29 -49.40
CA GLU A 103 -0.92 -42.12 -50.05
C GLU A 103 -1.19 -41.64 -51.49
N ALA A 104 -1.40 -40.34 -51.69
CA ALA A 104 -1.59 -39.77 -53.02
C ALA A 104 -0.37 -40.01 -53.94
N GLN A 105 0.85 -39.93 -53.40
CA GLN A 105 2.07 -40.28 -54.14
C GLN A 105 2.12 -41.76 -54.50
N ARG A 106 1.72 -42.67 -53.59
CA ARG A 106 1.65 -44.11 -53.87
C ARG A 106 0.64 -44.40 -54.98
N GLN A 107 -0.56 -43.82 -54.91
CA GLN A 107 -1.60 -43.97 -55.92
C GLN A 107 -1.16 -43.41 -57.29
N TYR A 108 -0.51 -42.24 -57.29
CA TYR A 108 0.05 -41.64 -58.51
C TYR A 108 1.13 -42.53 -59.15
N ARG A 109 2.04 -43.09 -58.35
CA ARG A 109 3.07 -44.02 -58.84
C ARG A 109 2.46 -45.30 -59.38
N ALA A 110 1.44 -45.85 -58.71
CA ALA A 110 0.72 -47.03 -59.17
C ALA A 110 0.02 -46.78 -60.52
N ALA A 111 -0.69 -45.66 -60.66
CA ALA A 111 -1.30 -45.25 -61.93
C ALA A 111 -0.26 -45.06 -63.04
N LYS A 112 0.91 -44.49 -62.71
CA LYS A 112 2.00 -44.31 -63.68
C LYS A 112 2.60 -45.65 -64.15
N ALA A 113 2.70 -46.63 -63.26
CA ALA A 113 3.24 -47.96 -63.52
C ALA A 113 2.20 -48.94 -64.10
N MET A 114 0.94 -48.52 -64.28
CA MET A 114 -0.12 -49.38 -64.81
C MET A 114 0.25 -49.89 -66.21
N PRO A 115 0.28 -51.21 -66.43
CA PRO A 115 0.54 -51.78 -67.75
C PRO A 115 -0.61 -51.46 -68.69
N LEU A 116 -0.28 -51.07 -69.92
CA LEU A 116 -1.24 -50.89 -70.99
C LEU A 116 -1.10 -52.03 -72.01
N PRO A 117 -2.22 -52.50 -72.60
CA PRO A 117 -2.17 -53.45 -73.71
C PRO A 117 -1.47 -52.82 -74.93
N ALA A 118 -1.24 -53.60 -75.98
CA ALA A 118 -0.68 -53.07 -77.23
C ALA A 118 -1.62 -52.00 -77.83
N GLU A 119 -1.06 -51.02 -78.55
CA GLU A 119 -1.83 -49.91 -79.14
C GLU A 119 -2.95 -50.36 -80.10
N ASN A 120 -2.80 -51.55 -80.69
CA ASN A 120 -3.77 -52.15 -81.61
C ASN A 120 -4.94 -52.86 -80.89
N ASP A 121 -4.90 -52.97 -79.56
CA ASP A 121 -5.97 -53.60 -78.77
C ASP A 121 -7.18 -52.65 -78.64
N PRO A 122 -8.42 -53.11 -78.90
CA PRO A 122 -9.63 -52.27 -78.79
C PRO A 122 -9.81 -51.60 -77.42
N SER A 123 -9.22 -52.15 -76.35
CA SER A 123 -9.31 -51.62 -74.99
C SER A 123 -8.26 -50.55 -74.66
N TYR A 124 -7.23 -50.36 -75.51
CA TYR A 124 -6.10 -49.46 -75.26
C TYR A 124 -6.55 -48.02 -74.95
N ALA A 125 -7.35 -47.41 -75.82
CA ALA A 125 -7.75 -46.01 -75.70
C ALA A 125 -8.51 -45.73 -74.39
N PHE A 126 -9.39 -46.65 -73.97
CA PHE A 126 -10.14 -46.54 -72.73
C PHE A 126 -9.22 -46.60 -71.50
N LEU A 127 -8.31 -47.58 -71.46
CA LEU A 127 -7.38 -47.76 -70.35
C LEU A 127 -6.34 -46.63 -70.29
N GLU A 128 -5.87 -46.14 -71.43
CA GLU A 128 -4.96 -45.00 -71.50
C GLU A 128 -5.62 -43.71 -70.99
N GLN A 129 -6.87 -43.45 -71.38
CA GLN A 129 -7.63 -42.31 -70.89
C GLN A 129 -7.91 -42.42 -69.38
N GLY A 130 -8.27 -43.60 -68.88
CA GLY A 130 -8.41 -43.88 -67.46
C GLY A 130 -7.12 -43.59 -66.68
N ARG A 131 -5.98 -44.07 -67.18
CA ARG A 131 -4.64 -43.80 -66.62
C ARG A 131 -4.34 -42.29 -66.59
N ARG A 132 -4.58 -41.58 -67.70
CA ARG A 132 -4.37 -40.12 -67.78
C ARG A 132 -5.23 -39.36 -66.77
N ASN A 133 -6.48 -39.77 -66.58
CA ASN A 133 -7.38 -39.16 -65.60
C ASN A 133 -6.92 -39.43 -64.15
N ALA A 134 -6.54 -40.67 -63.84
CA ALA A 134 -5.99 -41.03 -62.52
C ALA A 134 -4.70 -40.26 -62.20
N LEU A 135 -3.81 -40.06 -63.17
CA LEU A 135 -2.61 -39.25 -63.00
C LEU A 135 -2.95 -37.77 -62.74
N LYS A 136 -3.90 -37.19 -63.48
CA LYS A 136 -4.37 -35.81 -63.23
C LYS A 136 -4.98 -35.66 -61.84
N GLN A 137 -5.77 -36.64 -61.40
CA GLN A 137 -6.37 -36.64 -60.06
C GLN A 137 -5.31 -36.78 -58.96
N GLY A 138 -4.36 -37.72 -59.11
CA GLY A 138 -3.27 -37.90 -58.16
C GLY A 138 -2.37 -36.67 -58.05
N ALA A 139 -2.07 -36.02 -59.17
CA ALA A 139 -1.29 -34.77 -59.16
C ALA A 139 -2.01 -33.64 -58.39
N ARG A 140 -3.34 -33.53 -58.52
CA ARG A 140 -4.14 -32.58 -57.74
C ARG A 140 -4.13 -32.91 -56.25
N GLN A 141 -4.36 -34.18 -55.89
CA GLN A 141 -4.33 -34.62 -54.49
C GLN A 141 -2.96 -34.39 -53.83
N ILE A 142 -1.87 -34.61 -54.56
CA ILE A 142 -0.51 -34.29 -54.11
C ILE A 142 -0.37 -32.79 -53.84
N ALA A 143 -0.79 -31.94 -54.78
CA ALA A 143 -0.72 -30.49 -54.62
C ALA A 143 -1.56 -30.00 -53.44
N ASP A 144 -2.80 -30.49 -53.31
CA ASP A 144 -3.70 -30.15 -52.20
C ASP A 144 -3.11 -30.59 -50.84
N ALA A 145 -2.52 -31.78 -50.76
CA ALA A 145 -1.89 -32.26 -49.54
C ALA A 145 -0.64 -31.45 -49.18
N GLN A 146 0.18 -31.07 -50.17
CA GLN A 146 1.33 -30.17 -49.96
C GLN A 146 0.89 -28.80 -49.42
N GLU A 147 -0.19 -28.23 -49.93
CA GLU A 147 -0.70 -26.94 -49.45
C GLU A 147 -1.26 -27.03 -48.03
N ARG A 148 -1.95 -28.14 -47.70
CA ARG A 148 -2.41 -28.41 -46.32
C ARG A 148 -1.24 -28.52 -45.35
N ILE A 149 -0.16 -29.20 -45.72
CA ILE A 149 1.07 -29.29 -44.92
C ILE A 149 1.66 -27.90 -44.71
N ARG A 150 1.80 -27.11 -45.78
CA ARG A 150 2.35 -25.75 -45.72
C ARG A 150 1.54 -24.87 -44.76
N THR A 151 0.22 -24.88 -44.90
CA THR A 151 -0.70 -24.08 -44.06
C THR A 151 -0.61 -24.51 -42.60
N ALA A 152 -0.67 -25.81 -42.32
CA ALA A 152 -0.60 -26.34 -40.96
C ALA A 152 0.74 -26.02 -40.28
N ARG A 153 1.86 -26.09 -41.02
CA ARG A 153 3.18 -25.68 -40.54
C ARG A 153 3.23 -24.21 -40.19
N GLN A 154 2.74 -23.36 -41.09
CA GLN A 154 2.74 -21.91 -40.88
C GLN A 154 1.92 -21.55 -39.64
N GLU A 155 0.71 -22.12 -39.49
CA GLU A 155 -0.10 -21.93 -38.28
C GLU A 155 0.63 -22.38 -37.01
N ALA A 156 1.30 -23.54 -37.04
CA ALA A 156 2.06 -24.06 -35.89
C ALA A 156 3.25 -23.18 -35.52
N GLU A 157 3.93 -22.59 -36.52
CA GLU A 157 5.08 -21.69 -36.34
C GLU A 157 4.66 -20.32 -35.82
N GLU A 158 3.58 -19.74 -36.36
CA GLU A 158 2.99 -18.49 -35.85
C GLU A 158 2.58 -18.63 -34.38
N LEU A 159 1.95 -19.75 -34.02
CA LEU A 159 1.61 -20.05 -32.63
C LEU A 159 2.85 -20.26 -31.76
N ALA A 160 3.93 -20.86 -32.30
CA ALA A 160 5.20 -21.01 -31.59
C ALA A 160 5.82 -19.65 -31.24
N VAL A 161 5.81 -18.70 -32.19
CA VAL A 161 6.30 -17.33 -31.98
C VAL A 161 5.45 -16.63 -30.92
N GLN A 162 4.12 -16.67 -31.03
CA GLN A 162 3.22 -16.08 -30.04
C GLN A 162 3.47 -16.61 -28.61
N MET A 163 3.71 -17.91 -28.49
CA MET A 163 4.06 -18.53 -27.20
C MET A 163 5.44 -18.07 -26.71
N GLY A 164 6.43 -17.96 -27.61
CA GLY A 164 7.77 -17.44 -27.31
C GLY A 164 7.73 -16.01 -26.78
N ASP A 165 6.87 -15.16 -27.34
CA ASP A 165 6.67 -13.77 -26.90
C ASP A 165 5.88 -13.66 -25.59
N ALA A 166 5.08 -14.68 -25.23
CA ALA A 166 4.28 -14.68 -24.01
C ALA A 166 5.12 -15.01 -22.76
N ALA A 167 6.12 -15.89 -22.88
CA ALA A 167 7.01 -16.26 -21.79
C ALA A 167 7.69 -15.05 -21.09
N PRO A 168 8.38 -14.13 -21.80
CA PRO A 168 9.00 -12.97 -21.15
C PRO A 168 7.97 -12.02 -20.53
N LYS A 169 6.76 -11.92 -21.10
CA LYS A 169 5.68 -11.11 -20.53
C LYS A 169 5.18 -11.69 -19.19
N MET A 170 5.09 -13.02 -19.10
CA MET A 170 4.75 -13.70 -17.85
C MET A 170 5.81 -13.50 -16.79
N ASP A 171 7.09 -13.65 -17.14
CA ASP A 171 8.21 -13.41 -16.22
C ASP A 171 8.24 -11.97 -15.72
N GLN A 172 7.98 -11.00 -16.61
CA GLN A 172 7.84 -9.60 -16.22
C GLN A 172 6.66 -9.36 -15.26
N CYS A 173 5.52 -10.02 -15.48
CA CYS A 173 4.37 -9.94 -14.56
C CYS A 173 4.72 -10.53 -13.18
N ARG A 174 5.32 -11.73 -13.14
CA ARG A 174 5.77 -12.36 -11.88
C ARG A 174 6.77 -11.49 -11.14
N ALA A 175 7.75 -10.93 -11.84
CA ALA A 175 8.72 -9.99 -11.26
C ALA A 175 8.06 -8.70 -10.76
N ARG A 176 7.03 -8.20 -11.45
CA ARG A 176 6.24 -7.04 -10.98
C ARG A 176 5.44 -7.39 -9.73
N LEU A 177 4.80 -8.56 -9.66
CA LEU A 177 4.09 -9.04 -8.46
C LEU A 177 5.04 -9.15 -7.25
N ALA A 178 6.23 -9.72 -7.44
CA ALA A 178 7.23 -9.82 -6.38
C ALA A 178 7.63 -8.43 -5.84
N ARG A 179 7.87 -7.46 -6.73
CA ARG A 179 8.19 -6.07 -6.35
C ARG A 179 7.04 -5.39 -5.61
N LEU A 180 5.80 -5.55 -6.09
CA LEU A 180 4.62 -4.98 -5.44
C LEU A 180 4.38 -5.63 -4.06
N GLY A 181 4.57 -6.94 -3.92
CA GLY A 181 4.50 -7.63 -2.62
C GLY A 181 5.55 -7.14 -1.63
N GLY A 182 6.77 -6.85 -2.10
CA GLY A 182 7.79 -6.18 -1.31
C GLY A 182 7.35 -4.77 -0.86
N ALA A 183 6.77 -3.99 -1.76
CA ALA A 183 6.25 -2.66 -1.46
C ALA A 183 5.11 -2.68 -0.42
N VAL A 184 4.16 -3.62 -0.55
CA VAL A 184 3.10 -3.85 0.45
C VAL A 184 3.68 -4.15 1.83
N THR A 185 4.69 -5.01 1.89
CA THR A 185 5.34 -5.39 3.16
C THR A 185 6.05 -4.20 3.81
N ALA A 186 6.76 -3.40 3.01
CA ALA A 186 7.47 -2.21 3.47
C ALA A 186 6.50 -1.09 3.93
N LEU A 187 5.48 -0.77 3.13
CA LEU A 187 4.47 0.22 3.51
C LEU A 187 3.71 -0.23 4.75
N GLY A 188 3.31 -1.50 4.83
CA GLY A 188 2.63 -2.05 6.00
C GLY A 188 3.47 -2.00 7.28
N SER A 189 4.79 -2.18 7.21
CA SER A 189 5.66 -2.06 8.38
C SER A 189 5.84 -0.60 8.82
N GLN A 190 5.91 0.33 7.87
CA GLN A 190 6.00 1.76 8.17
C GLN A 190 4.69 2.29 8.79
N ILE A 191 3.53 1.87 8.27
CA ILE A 191 2.21 2.21 8.84
C ILE A 191 2.13 1.74 10.29
N ARG A 192 2.43 0.47 10.58
CA ARG A 192 2.43 -0.06 11.96
C ARG A 192 3.38 0.69 12.89
N THR A 193 4.53 1.14 12.38
CA THR A 193 5.47 1.96 13.17
C THR A 193 4.87 3.32 13.50
N LEU A 194 4.21 3.97 12.53
CA LEU A 194 3.54 5.26 12.74
C LEU A 194 2.34 5.14 13.68
N GLU A 195 1.55 4.07 13.57
CA GLU A 195 0.43 3.79 14.48
C GLU A 195 0.92 3.67 15.92
N ARG A 196 1.98 2.89 16.17
CA ARG A 196 2.58 2.79 17.51
C ARG A 196 3.12 4.12 18.03
N PHE A 197 3.70 4.92 17.14
CA PHE A 197 4.17 6.26 17.50
C PHE A 197 3.00 7.17 17.90
N LEU A 198 1.89 7.12 17.15
CA LEU A 198 0.66 7.85 17.48
C LEU A 198 0.05 7.40 18.81
N ASP A 199 0.01 6.09 19.08
CA ASP A 199 -0.47 5.54 20.36
C ASP A 199 0.41 6.01 21.52
N SER A 200 1.74 6.00 21.34
CA SER A 200 2.68 6.49 22.33
C SER A 200 2.54 7.99 22.59
N LEU A 201 2.31 8.79 21.54
CA LEU A 201 2.06 10.23 21.68
C LEU A 201 0.75 10.50 22.43
N ALA A 202 -0.31 9.76 22.12
CA ALA A 202 -1.61 9.88 22.80
C ALA A 202 -1.48 9.56 24.29
N ALA A 203 -0.86 8.43 24.64
CA ALA A 203 -0.62 8.06 26.04
C ALA A 203 0.28 9.07 26.77
N GLY A 204 1.30 9.60 26.09
CA GLY A 204 2.17 10.63 26.64
C GLY A 204 1.43 11.95 26.92
N LEU A 205 0.51 12.33 26.03
CA LEU A 205 -0.35 13.51 26.20
C LEU A 205 -1.29 13.36 27.40
N GLU A 206 -1.97 12.21 27.52
CA GLU A 206 -2.85 11.91 28.66
C GLU A 206 -2.09 11.96 29.99
N ALA A 207 -0.89 11.36 30.04
CA ALA A 207 -0.05 11.39 31.22
C ALA A 207 0.41 12.82 31.57
N TYR A 208 0.80 13.60 30.57
CA TYR A 208 1.20 14.99 30.76
C TYR A 208 0.04 15.87 31.27
N GLU A 209 -1.16 15.67 30.73
CA GLU A 209 -2.36 16.39 31.16
C GLU A 209 -2.72 16.04 32.62
N ALA A 210 -2.72 14.76 32.98
CA ALA A 210 -2.97 14.32 34.35
C ALA A 210 -1.92 14.88 35.34
N GLN A 211 -0.64 14.88 34.95
CA GLN A 211 0.43 15.48 35.75
C GLN A 211 0.25 17.00 35.87
N GLY A 212 -0.11 17.69 34.78
CA GLY A 212 -0.39 19.13 34.80
C GLY A 212 -1.55 19.49 35.73
N GLN A 213 -2.66 18.74 35.66
CA GLN A 213 -3.84 18.93 36.51
C GLN A 213 -3.51 18.72 38.00
N THR A 214 -2.74 17.67 38.33
CA THR A 214 -2.33 17.43 39.72
C THR A 214 -1.45 18.56 40.26
N HIS A 215 -0.44 19.01 39.49
CA HIS A 215 0.41 20.14 39.89
C HIS A 215 -0.40 21.44 40.07
N LEU A 216 -1.30 21.77 39.14
CA LEU A 216 -2.13 22.97 39.23
C LEU A 216 -3.06 22.91 40.45
N SER A 217 -3.73 21.78 40.68
CA SER A 217 -4.60 21.59 41.86
C SER A 217 -3.83 21.75 43.18
N GLY A 218 -2.60 21.24 43.24
CA GLY A 218 -1.71 21.38 44.39
C GLY A 218 -1.30 22.84 44.63
N MET A 219 -0.98 23.58 43.57
CA MET A 219 -0.67 25.00 43.66
C MET A 219 -1.91 25.83 44.06
N GLU A 220 -3.08 25.54 43.50
CA GLU A 220 -4.34 26.19 43.87
C GLU A 220 -4.71 25.96 45.34
N HIS A 221 -4.46 24.74 45.84
CA HIS A 221 -4.61 24.44 47.25
C HIS A 221 -3.62 25.23 48.10
N ALA A 222 -2.34 25.26 47.73
CA ALA A 222 -1.31 26.01 48.45
C ALA A 222 -1.60 27.53 48.46
N ILE A 223 -2.07 28.08 47.34
CA ILE A 223 -2.50 29.48 47.24
C ILE A 223 -3.64 29.76 48.21
N ARG A 224 -4.71 28.94 48.20
CA ARG A 224 -5.83 29.06 49.15
C ARG A 224 -5.39 29.01 50.60
N CYS A 225 -4.48 28.10 50.95
CA CYS A 225 -3.94 28.01 52.31
C CYS A 225 -3.15 29.25 52.76
N MET A 226 -2.63 30.06 51.82
CA MET A 226 -1.94 31.31 52.14
C MET A 226 -2.86 32.54 52.10
N GLU A 227 -4.01 32.48 51.44
CA GLU A 227 -4.95 33.61 51.36
C GLU A 227 -5.54 33.97 52.73
N GLU A 228 -5.91 32.98 53.55
CA GLU A 228 -6.46 33.21 54.90
C GLU A 228 -5.45 33.89 55.85
N PRO A 229 -4.20 33.38 55.98
CA PRO A 229 -3.15 34.07 56.74
C PRO A 229 -2.85 35.47 56.21
N GLN A 230 -2.90 35.69 54.89
CA GLN A 230 -2.67 36.98 54.26
C GLN A 230 -3.76 38.00 54.61
N GLN A 231 -5.02 37.57 54.60
CA GLN A 231 -6.16 38.40 55.02
C GLN A 231 -6.07 38.74 56.51
N LEU A 232 -5.77 37.76 57.36
CA LEU A 232 -5.57 37.97 58.80
C LEU A 232 -4.42 38.92 59.09
N GLY A 233 -3.27 38.75 58.41
CA GLY A 233 -2.12 39.67 58.52
C GLY A 233 -2.47 41.08 58.06
N THR A 234 -3.29 41.23 57.02
CA THR A 234 -3.79 42.53 56.54
C THR A 234 -4.71 43.20 57.57
N GLN A 235 -5.62 42.44 58.19
CA GLN A 235 -6.52 42.95 59.24
C GLN A 235 -5.75 43.33 60.50
N ALA A 236 -4.81 42.48 60.94
CA ALA A 236 -3.96 42.73 62.10
C ALA A 236 -3.09 43.98 61.90
N TRP A 237 -2.50 44.15 60.71
CA TRP A 237 -1.74 45.36 60.37
C TRP A 237 -2.62 46.62 60.44
N LYS A 238 -3.82 46.58 59.85
CA LYS A 238 -4.77 47.72 59.94
C LYS A 238 -5.10 48.09 61.39
N ALA A 239 -5.32 47.10 62.25
CA ALA A 239 -5.63 47.33 63.67
C ALA A 239 -4.43 47.92 64.43
N ILE A 240 -3.22 47.41 64.20
CA ILE A 240 -1.99 47.90 64.83
C ILE A 240 -1.67 49.33 64.38
N SER A 241 -1.73 49.62 63.07
CA SER A 241 -1.48 50.97 62.56
C SER A 241 -2.50 51.98 63.09
N ALA A 242 -3.78 51.61 63.19
CA ALA A 242 -4.81 52.47 63.78
C ALA A 242 -4.55 52.75 65.27
N TYR A 243 -4.02 51.76 66.00
CA TYR A 243 -3.66 51.90 67.40
C TYR A 243 -2.42 52.79 67.58
N GLU A 244 -1.38 52.62 66.75
CA GLU A 244 -0.21 53.49 66.72
C GLU A 244 -0.59 54.94 66.38
N ASP A 245 -1.44 55.17 65.38
CA ASP A 245 -1.97 56.49 65.05
C ASP A 245 -2.75 57.11 66.21
N ALA A 246 -3.60 56.34 66.89
CA ALA A 246 -4.34 56.81 68.05
C ALA A 246 -3.41 57.17 69.23
N MET A 247 -2.39 56.34 69.49
CA MET A 247 -1.37 56.59 70.52
C MET A 247 -0.52 57.84 70.21
N ASN A 248 -0.16 58.03 68.94
CA ASN A 248 0.58 59.21 68.50
C ASN A 248 -0.26 60.49 68.63
N ARG A 249 -1.58 60.43 68.42
CA ARG A 249 -2.51 61.55 68.65
C ARG A 249 -2.71 61.91 70.12
N ILE A 250 -2.45 60.99 71.06
CA ILE A 250 -2.55 61.23 72.52
C ILE A 250 -1.22 61.79 73.08
N ARG A 251 -0.10 61.59 72.37
CA ARG A 251 1.25 62.01 72.80
C ARG A 251 1.63 63.45 72.43
N TYR A 252 0.79 64.14 71.66
CA TYR A 252 0.89 65.57 71.33
C TYR A 252 -0.35 66.30 71.82
#